data_AF-A0A9P5DSP2-F1
#
_entry.id   AF-A0A9P5DSP2-F1
#
_cell.length_a   1.000
_cell.length_b   1.000
_cell.length_c   1.000
_cell.angle_alpha   90.00
_cell.angle_beta   90.00
_cell.angle_gamma   90.00
#
_symmetry.space_group_name_H-M   'P 1'
#
loop_
_entity.id
_entity.type
_entity.pdbx_description
1 polymer ?
#
loop_
_entity_poly.entity_id
_entity_poly.type
_entity_poly.pdbx_seq_one_letter_code
_entity_poly.pdbx_strand_id
1 'polypeptide(L)'
;MSYVSPAGQHGQKPTPSNNISNTSMALNLAACQYALIYDMILAGFKNAVIARTANCRASSVARIRTNMRCYGSTKAPPNGVGRRRLLSAPMLTTLLDRLAVNPNMYRDEMVEFLEKEFEITISASNISRSLRSARWSRKTA
;
A
#
# COMPACT_ATOMS: atom_id res chain seq x y z
N MET A 1 25.07 -70.38 -30.63
CA MET A 1 24.46 -69.12 -31.07
C MET A 1 23.73 -68.51 -29.88
N SER A 2 23.77 -67.23 -29.52
CA SER A 2 24.53 -66.07 -30.01
C SER A 2 23.91 -64.84 -29.34
N TYR A 3 24.75 -64.06 -28.65
CA TYR A 3 24.71 -62.59 -28.51
C TYR A 3 23.49 -61.95 -27.80
N VAL A 4 23.66 -61.43 -26.58
CA VAL A 4 24.21 -60.10 -26.21
C VAL A 4 23.19 -58.96 -26.39
N SER A 5 23.08 -58.15 -25.34
CA SER A 5 22.30 -56.93 -25.17
C SER A 5 22.38 -55.92 -26.32
N PRO A 6 21.53 -54.88 -26.25
CA PRO A 6 22.11 -53.55 -26.36
C PRO A 6 21.71 -52.62 -25.21
N ALA A 7 22.72 -51.88 -24.78
CA ALA A 7 22.62 -50.68 -23.98
C ALA A 7 22.10 -49.51 -24.84
N GLY A 8 21.48 -48.53 -24.18
CA GLY A 8 21.15 -47.23 -24.75
C GLY A 8 20.93 -46.21 -23.64
N GLN A 9 22.02 -45.62 -23.15
CA GLN A 9 22.02 -44.40 -22.33
C GLN A 9 21.66 -43.19 -23.18
N HIS A 10 20.96 -42.20 -22.61
CA HIS A 10 21.37 -40.77 -22.49
C HIS A 10 20.14 -39.88 -22.34
N GLY A 11 20.11 -39.00 -21.33
CA GLY A 11 19.09 -37.97 -21.24
C GLY A 11 18.96 -37.35 -19.86
N GLN A 12 19.81 -36.37 -19.57
CA GLN A 12 19.92 -35.62 -18.32
C GLN A 12 18.60 -34.98 -17.84
N LYS A 13 18.55 -34.69 -16.52
CA LYS A 13 18.05 -33.46 -15.85
C LYS A 13 16.84 -33.66 -14.90
N PRO A 14 16.69 -32.87 -13.79
CA PRO A 14 17.64 -32.10 -12.99
C PRO A 14 17.74 -32.54 -11.51
N THR A 15 18.84 -32.13 -10.88
CA THR A 15 19.10 -32.03 -9.44
C THR A 15 18.01 -31.28 -8.64
N PRO A 16 17.91 -31.51 -7.32
CA PRO A 16 16.84 -30.98 -6.49
C PRO A 16 16.97 -29.47 -6.36
N SER A 17 16.03 -28.71 -6.93
CA SER A 17 16.02 -27.26 -6.75
C SER A 17 15.49 -26.94 -5.36
N ASN A 18 16.44 -26.74 -4.45
CA ASN A 18 16.41 -25.96 -3.22
C ASN A 18 15.02 -25.55 -2.70
N ASN A 19 14.67 -26.15 -1.58
CA ASN A 19 13.77 -25.61 -0.57
C ASN A 19 14.36 -24.29 -0.05
N ILE A 20 14.11 -23.18 -0.75
CA ILE A 20 14.33 -21.84 -0.21
C ILE A 20 13.03 -21.45 0.50
N SER A 21 13.00 -21.78 1.78
CA SER A 21 12.18 -21.14 2.79
C SER A 21 12.44 -19.62 2.78
N ASN A 22 11.72 -18.88 1.94
CA ASN A 22 11.63 -17.43 2.07
C ASN A 22 10.41 -17.08 2.93
N THR A 23 10.60 -17.30 4.22
CA THR A 23 9.93 -16.55 5.29
C THR A 23 10.47 -15.12 5.23
N SER A 24 9.86 -14.26 4.42
CA SER A 24 10.21 -12.84 4.41
C SER A 24 9.00 -11.98 4.04
N MET A 25 8.87 -10.91 4.81
CA MET A 25 7.80 -9.93 4.84
C MET A 25 7.45 -9.35 3.46
N ALA A 26 6.15 -9.12 3.23
CA ALA A 26 5.56 -8.45 2.07
C ALA A 26 6.28 -8.69 0.71
N LEU A 27 5.88 -9.75 -0.02
CA LEU A 27 6.27 -9.91 -1.42
C LEU A 27 5.82 -8.68 -2.22
N ASN A 28 6.78 -7.83 -2.61
CA ASN A 28 6.55 -6.78 -3.60
C ASN A 28 6.70 -7.42 -4.97
N LEU A 29 5.60 -8.01 -5.45
CA LEU A 29 5.56 -8.69 -6.73
C LEU A 29 5.92 -7.71 -7.86
N ALA A 30 6.76 -8.12 -8.81
CA ALA A 30 7.20 -7.25 -9.90
C ALA A 30 6.01 -6.85 -10.80
N ALA A 31 6.10 -5.69 -11.47
CA ALA A 31 5.04 -5.21 -12.35
C ALA A 31 4.71 -6.22 -13.48
N CYS A 32 5.73 -6.87 -14.04
CA CYS A 32 5.55 -7.93 -15.05
C CYS A 32 4.78 -9.14 -14.51
N GLN A 33 5.01 -9.53 -13.25
CA GLN A 33 4.27 -10.61 -12.61
C GLN A 33 2.81 -10.23 -12.36
N TYR A 34 2.53 -8.97 -12.01
CA TYR A 34 1.16 -8.48 -11.88
C TYR A 34 0.39 -8.51 -13.20
N ALA A 35 1.02 -8.10 -14.30
CA ALA A 35 0.43 -8.16 -15.65
C ALA A 35 0.14 -9.62 -16.06
N LEU A 36 1.12 -10.52 -15.90
CA LEU A 36 0.94 -11.94 -16.16
C LEU A 36 -0.21 -12.55 -15.36
N ILE A 37 -0.29 -12.26 -14.05
CA ILE A 37 -1.38 -12.75 -13.19
C ILE A 37 -2.73 -12.20 -13.64
N TYR A 38 -2.80 -10.92 -14.04
CA TYR A 38 -4.02 -10.30 -14.54
C TYR A 38 -4.54 -11.01 -15.79
N ASP A 39 -3.68 -11.21 -16.79
CA ASP A 39 -4.05 -11.88 -18.04
C ASP A 39 -4.50 -13.33 -17.80
N MET A 40 -3.78 -14.06 -16.94
CA MET A 40 -4.16 -15.44 -16.61
C MET A 40 -5.45 -15.53 -15.79
N ILE A 41 -5.76 -14.54 -14.95
CA ILE A 41 -7.06 -14.49 -14.25
C ILE A 41 -8.18 -14.24 -15.27
N LEU A 42 -7.99 -13.31 -16.21
CA LEU A 42 -8.98 -13.05 -17.27
C LEU A 42 -9.19 -14.26 -18.19
N ALA A 43 -8.14 -15.01 -18.49
CA ALA A 43 -8.21 -16.26 -19.25
C ALA A 43 -8.84 -17.44 -18.47
N GLY A 44 -9.24 -17.25 -17.19
CA GLY A 44 -9.98 -18.24 -16.41
C GLY A 44 -9.12 -19.34 -15.75
N PHE A 45 -7.81 -19.17 -15.65
CA PHE A 45 -6.94 -20.18 -15.04
C PHE A 45 -7.17 -20.33 -13.52
N LYS A 46 -6.90 -21.55 -13.01
CA LYS A 46 -6.96 -21.85 -11.57
C LYS A 46 -5.76 -21.26 -10.84
N ASN A 47 -5.95 -20.83 -9.58
CA ASN A 47 -4.92 -20.17 -8.77
C ASN A 47 -3.59 -20.94 -8.68
N ALA A 48 -3.64 -22.27 -8.59
CA ALA A 48 -2.44 -23.10 -8.50
C ALA A 48 -1.57 -23.05 -9.77
N VAL A 49 -2.19 -22.95 -10.94
CA VAL A 49 -1.48 -22.83 -12.23
C VAL A 49 -0.82 -21.46 -12.31
N ILE A 50 -1.60 -20.42 -12.05
CA ILE A 50 -1.12 -19.02 -12.07
C ILE A 50 0.04 -18.82 -11.10
N ALA A 51 -0.06 -19.37 -9.88
CA ALA A 51 0.98 -19.26 -8.87
C ALA A 51 2.31 -19.90 -9.31
N ARG A 52 2.26 -21.07 -9.94
CA ARG A 52 3.46 -21.73 -10.50
C ARG A 52 4.06 -20.93 -11.64
N THR A 53 3.24 -20.45 -12.57
CA THR A 53 3.69 -19.69 -13.74
C THR A 53 4.28 -18.33 -13.37
N ALA A 54 3.64 -17.61 -12.43
CA ALA A 54 4.10 -16.30 -11.96
C ALA A 54 5.18 -16.38 -10.87
N ASN A 55 5.59 -17.59 -10.48
CA ASN A 55 6.52 -17.86 -9.38
C ASN A 55 6.13 -17.12 -8.07
N CYS A 56 4.89 -17.30 -7.63
CA CYS A 56 4.35 -16.66 -6.44
C CYS A 56 3.51 -17.62 -5.60
N ARG A 57 3.13 -17.22 -4.37
CA ARG A 57 2.32 -18.05 -3.49
C ARG A 57 0.86 -18.05 -3.98
N ALA A 58 0.18 -19.19 -3.86
CA ALA A 58 -1.24 -19.28 -4.23
C ALA A 58 -2.13 -18.28 -3.48
N SER A 59 -1.77 -17.93 -2.24
CA SER A 59 -2.42 -16.89 -1.44
C SER A 59 -2.28 -15.49 -2.06
N SER A 60 -1.17 -15.19 -2.74
CA SER A 60 -0.97 -13.92 -3.46
C SER A 60 -1.93 -13.81 -4.63
N VAL A 61 -2.11 -14.88 -5.42
CA VAL A 61 -3.07 -14.93 -6.52
C VAL A 61 -4.51 -14.80 -6.00
N ALA A 62 -4.85 -15.49 -4.90
CA ALA A 62 -6.16 -15.37 -4.27
C ALA A 62 -6.45 -13.92 -3.84
N ARG A 63 -5.49 -13.25 -3.22
CA ARG A 63 -5.61 -11.83 -2.85
C ARG A 63 -5.79 -10.92 -4.08
N ILE A 64 -5.02 -11.13 -5.14
CA ILE A 64 -5.14 -10.35 -6.39
C ILE A 64 -6.52 -10.55 -7.01
N ARG A 65 -7.04 -11.79 -7.03
CA ARG A 65 -8.39 -12.08 -7.50
C ARG A 65 -9.46 -11.36 -6.68
N THR A 66 -9.32 -11.36 -5.35
CA THR A 66 -10.22 -10.60 -4.47
C THR A 66 -10.12 -9.10 -4.74
N ASN A 67 -8.92 -8.54 -4.89
CA ASN A 67 -8.75 -7.13 -5.23
C ASN A 67 -9.42 -6.78 -6.57
N MET A 68 -9.25 -7.62 -7.60
CA MET A 68 -9.90 -7.42 -8.90
C MET A 68 -11.42 -7.47 -8.78
N ARG A 69 -11.95 -8.38 -7.97
CA ARG A 69 -13.40 -8.48 -7.71
C ARG A 69 -13.94 -7.28 -6.93
N CYS A 70 -13.19 -6.76 -5.96
CA CYS A 70 -13.66 -5.69 -5.07
C CYS A 70 -13.39 -4.28 -5.62
N TYR A 71 -12.29 -4.08 -6.34
CA TYR A 71 -11.79 -2.77 -6.74
C TYR A 71 -11.53 -2.64 -8.25
N GLY A 72 -11.70 -3.71 -9.04
CA GLY A 72 -11.39 -3.69 -10.48
C GLY A 72 -9.90 -3.63 -10.81
N SER A 73 -9.01 -3.70 -9.81
CA SER A 73 -7.56 -3.58 -9.97
C SER A 73 -6.83 -4.72 -9.27
N THR A 74 -5.63 -5.07 -9.75
CA THR A 74 -4.76 -6.04 -9.07
C THR A 74 -4.26 -5.54 -7.71
N LYS A 75 -4.26 -4.22 -7.51
CA LYS A 75 -3.90 -3.55 -6.26
C LYS A 75 -5.13 -2.97 -5.58
N ALA A 76 -5.19 -3.14 -4.27
CA ALA A 76 -6.16 -2.41 -3.45
C ALA A 76 -5.84 -0.91 -3.49
N PRO A 77 -6.86 -0.04 -3.45
CA PRO A 77 -6.63 1.39 -3.30
C PRO A 77 -5.86 1.66 -2.00
N PRO A 78 -5.07 2.75 -1.93
CA PRO A 78 -4.39 3.13 -0.70
C PRO A 78 -5.43 3.40 0.40
N ASN A 79 -5.53 2.50 1.36
CA ASN A 79 -6.30 2.76 2.57
C ASN A 79 -5.51 3.81 3.36
N GLY A 80 -6.06 5.02 3.51
CA GLY A 80 -5.42 6.10 4.24
C GLY A 80 -4.97 5.61 5.62
N VAL A 81 -3.65 5.57 5.83
CA VAL A 81 -3.08 5.04 7.07
C VAL A 81 -3.20 6.07 8.19
N GLY A 82 -3.62 5.62 9.37
CA GLY A 82 -3.65 6.43 10.58
C GLY A 82 -5.00 7.08 10.91
N ARG A 83 -5.03 7.79 12.04
CA ARG A 83 -6.22 8.50 12.52
C ARG A 83 -6.55 9.66 11.58
N ARG A 84 -7.83 9.79 11.21
CA ARG A 84 -8.33 10.96 10.47
C ARG A 84 -7.95 12.25 11.22
N ARG A 85 -7.44 13.24 10.49
CA ARG A 85 -7.14 14.56 11.06
C ARG A 85 -8.46 15.24 11.44
N LEU A 86 -8.51 15.81 12.64
CA LEU A 86 -9.68 16.54 13.10
C LEU A 86 -9.84 17.89 12.39
N LEU A 87 -8.72 18.57 12.11
CA LEU A 87 -8.73 19.72 11.20
C LEU A 87 -8.85 19.22 9.76
N SER A 88 -9.93 19.62 9.12
CA SER A 88 -10.09 19.52 7.68
C SER A 88 -9.12 20.49 6.96
N ALA A 89 -8.86 20.24 5.68
CA ALA A 89 -8.02 21.13 4.86
C ALA A 89 -8.49 22.60 4.84
N PRO A 90 -9.79 22.93 4.70
CA PRO A 90 -10.24 24.33 4.74
C PRO A 90 -10.00 24.98 6.12
N MET A 91 -10.30 24.28 7.22
CA MET A 91 -10.07 24.82 8.58
C MET A 91 -8.59 25.17 8.81
N LEU A 92 -7.69 24.32 8.34
CA LEU A 92 -6.25 24.58 8.43
C LEU A 92 -5.84 25.79 7.58
N THR A 93 -6.42 25.94 6.40
CA THR A 93 -6.12 27.06 5.50
C THR A 93 -6.57 28.38 6.12
N THR A 94 -7.82 28.45 6.59
CA THR A 94 -8.36 29.62 7.29
C THR A 94 -7.55 29.99 8.53
N LEU A 95 -7.09 28.99 9.30
CA LEU A 95 -6.20 29.23 10.43
C LEU A 95 -4.85 29.82 9.99
N LEU A 96 -4.25 29.30 8.92
CA LEU A 96 -2.97 29.80 8.41
C LEU A 96 -3.09 31.22 7.86
N ASP A 97 -4.19 31.55 7.16
CA ASP A 97 -4.46 32.90 6.68
C ASP A 97 -4.58 33.88 7.85
N ARG A 98 -5.28 33.49 8.92
CA ARG A 98 -5.37 34.29 10.14
C ARG A 98 -4.00 34.49 10.80
N LEU A 99 -3.16 33.46 10.80
CA LEU A 99 -1.80 33.52 11.36
C LEU A 99 -0.83 34.33 10.51
N ALA A 100 -1.09 34.50 9.21
CA ALA A 100 -0.33 35.42 8.37
C ALA A 100 -0.59 36.89 8.77
N VAL A 101 -1.80 37.21 9.23
CA VAL A 101 -2.16 38.54 9.74
C VAL A 101 -1.70 38.73 11.19
N ASN A 102 -1.83 37.72 12.04
CA ASN A 102 -1.43 37.76 13.44
C ASN A 102 -0.62 36.50 13.85
N PRO A 103 0.71 36.49 13.65
CA PRO A 103 1.54 35.32 13.94
C PRO A 103 1.73 35.05 15.44
N ASN A 104 1.39 36.02 16.30
CA ASN A 104 1.54 35.93 17.76
C ASN A 104 0.29 35.40 18.48
N MET A 105 -0.75 35.01 17.73
CA MET A 105 -1.98 34.45 18.26
C MET A 105 -1.72 33.23 19.15
N TYR A 106 -2.32 33.23 20.35
CA TYR A 106 -2.16 32.12 21.29
C TYR A 106 -2.92 30.87 20.83
N ARG A 107 -2.50 29.68 21.27
CA ARG A 107 -3.16 28.44 20.85
C ARG A 107 -4.62 28.36 21.28
N ASP A 108 -4.94 28.88 22.46
CA ASP A 108 -6.31 28.87 22.96
C ASP A 108 -7.18 29.84 22.15
N GLU A 109 -6.62 30.98 21.74
CA GLU A 109 -7.27 31.89 20.79
C GLU A 109 -7.50 31.20 19.43
N MET A 110 -6.55 30.39 18.95
CA MET A 110 -6.73 29.60 17.72
C MET A 110 -7.87 28.57 17.85
N VAL A 111 -8.06 27.99 19.05
CA VAL A 111 -9.19 27.09 19.32
C VAL A 111 -10.49 27.88 19.23
N GLU A 112 -10.58 28.99 19.95
CA GLU A 112 -11.77 29.85 19.98
C GLU A 112 -12.13 30.37 18.57
N PHE A 113 -11.13 30.75 17.78
CA PHE A 113 -11.32 31.18 16.40
C PHE A 113 -11.93 30.07 15.53
N LEU A 114 -11.40 28.85 15.60
CA LEU A 114 -11.91 27.72 14.81
C LEU A 114 -13.29 27.26 15.29
N GLU A 115 -13.54 27.33 16.60
CA GLU A 115 -14.85 27.02 17.16
C GLU A 115 -15.90 28.04 16.72
N LYS A 116 -15.55 29.33 16.66
CA LYS A 116 -16.44 30.38 16.16
C LYS A 116 -16.71 30.26 14.66
N GLU A 117 -15.71 29.92 13.87
CA GLU A 117 -15.82 29.90 12.39
C GLU A 117 -16.47 28.61 11.87
N PHE A 118 -16.26 27.48 12.56
CA PHE A 118 -16.68 26.15 12.06
C PHE A 118 -17.60 25.39 13.02
N GLU A 119 -17.96 25.96 14.18
CA GLU A 119 -18.81 25.33 15.21
C GLU A 119 -18.30 23.96 15.70
N ILE A 120 -16.97 23.76 15.69
CA ILE A 120 -16.33 22.51 16.10
C ILE A 120 -15.29 22.78 17.18
N THR A 121 -15.46 22.15 18.33
CA THR A 121 -14.48 22.21 19.42
C THR A 121 -13.25 21.36 19.08
N ILE A 122 -12.11 22.01 18.86
CA ILE A 122 -10.82 21.37 18.58
C ILE A 122 -9.88 21.55 19.76
N SER A 123 -9.22 20.49 20.21
CA SER A 123 -8.19 20.63 21.26
C SER A 123 -6.91 21.31 20.76
N ALA A 124 -6.24 22.08 21.62
CA ALA A 124 -4.95 22.74 21.31
C ALA A 124 -3.84 21.77 20.83
N SER A 125 -3.92 20.48 21.21
CA SER A 125 -2.99 19.44 20.73
C SER A 125 -3.23 19.07 19.25
N ASN A 126 -4.47 19.14 18.77
CA ASN A 126 -4.79 18.98 17.35
C ASN A 126 -4.29 20.16 16.53
N ILE A 127 -4.42 21.39 17.05
CA ILE A 127 -3.87 22.60 16.42
C ILE A 127 -2.35 22.44 16.27
N SER A 128 -1.65 22.11 17.36
CA SER A 128 -0.19 21.93 17.36
C SER A 128 0.27 20.88 16.35
N ARG A 129 -0.45 19.75 16.26
CA ARG A 129 -0.15 18.68 15.28
C ARG A 129 -0.40 19.14 13.85
N SER A 130 -1.47 19.92 13.63
CA SER A 130 -1.85 20.40 12.30
C SER A 130 -0.88 21.46 11.79
N LEU A 131 -0.49 22.42 12.62
CA LEU A 131 0.55 23.40 12.30
C LEU A 131 1.89 22.73 11.97
N ARG A 132 2.30 21.73 12.76
CA ARG A 132 3.50 20.93 12.45
C ARG A 132 3.38 20.22 11.11
N SER A 133 2.22 19.66 10.78
CA SER A 133 1.98 18.99 9.50
C SER A 133 1.99 19.95 8.32
N ALA A 134 1.59 21.21 8.54
CA ALA A 134 1.69 22.31 7.58
C ALA A 134 3.09 22.94 7.51
N ARG A 135 4.05 22.44 8.30
CA ARG A 135 5.38 23.04 8.49
C ARG A 135 5.33 24.50 8.94
N TRP A 136 4.23 24.91 9.58
CA TRP A 136 4.08 26.27 10.08
C TRP A 136 4.73 26.40 11.46
N SER A 137 5.51 27.48 11.61
CA SER A 137 6.07 27.94 12.88
C SER A 137 6.10 29.46 12.90
N ARG A 138 6.19 30.07 14.09
CA ARG A 138 6.38 31.53 14.22
C ARG A 138 7.63 32.07 13.51
N LYS A 139 8.62 31.23 13.21
CA LYS A 139 9.85 31.63 12.49
C LYS A 139 9.67 31.66 10.98
N THR A 140 8.62 31.02 10.47
CA THR A 140 8.33 30.87 9.04
C THR A 140 7.15 31.73 8.61
N ALA A 141 6.58 32.50 9.54
CA ALA A 141 5.46 33.42 9.32
C ALA A 141 5.98 34.84 9.15
#